data_AF-A0A699T1U4-F1
#
_entry.id   AF-A0A699T1U4-F1
#
_cell.length_a   1.000
_cell.length_b   1.000
_cell.length_c   1.000
_cell.angle_alpha   90.00
_cell.angle_beta   90.00
_cell.angle_gamma   90.00
#
_symmetry.space_group_name_H-M   'P 1'
#
loop_
_entity.id
_entity.type
_entity.pdbx_description
1 polymer ?
#
loop_
_entity_poly.entity_id
_entity_poly.type
_entity_poly.pdbx_seq_one_letter_code
_entity_poly.pdbx_strand_id
1 'polypeptide(L)' 'LKVAEESKKKSSNDEPPEVKLKELPPHLEYAFLGNDNKWPVIISKKLSVDEKTALIKVLKS' A
#
# COMPACT_ATOMS: atom_id res chain seq x y z
N LEU A 1 -17.36 -40.31 -0.50
CA LEU A 1 -17.11 -39.45 0.68
C LEU A 1 -15.70 -39.73 1.19
N LYS A 2 -14.74 -38.82 0.95
CA LYS A 2 -13.42 -38.83 1.62
C LYS A 2 -12.85 -37.40 1.55
N VAL A 3 -13.15 -36.62 2.58
CA VAL A 3 -12.22 -36.12 3.62
C VAL A 3 -11.45 -34.89 3.14
N ALA A 4 -11.70 -33.79 3.85
CA ALA A 4 -11.04 -32.51 3.73
C ALA A 4 -9.52 -32.64 3.90
N GLU A 5 -8.77 -32.03 2.99
CA GLU A 5 -7.46 -31.48 3.33
C GLU A 5 -7.61 -29.97 3.50
N GLU A 6 -7.86 -29.64 4.75
CA GLU A 6 -7.54 -28.38 5.37
C GLU A 6 -6.06 -28.03 5.14
N SER A 7 -5.74 -26.73 5.24
CA SER A 7 -4.39 -26.26 5.56
C SER A 7 -3.37 -26.24 4.42
N LYS A 8 -3.62 -25.38 3.43
CA LYS A 8 -2.52 -24.59 2.84
C LYS A 8 -2.61 -23.13 3.28
N LYS A 9 -2.32 -22.89 4.57
CA LYS A 9 -1.63 -21.66 4.98
C LYS A 9 -0.29 -21.63 4.23
N LYS A 10 -0.29 -21.31 2.94
CA LYS A 10 0.90 -20.80 2.28
C LYS A 10 1.11 -19.43 2.91
N SER A 11 2.04 -19.40 3.86
CA SER A 11 2.79 -18.22 4.28
C SER A 11 2.68 -17.13 3.21
N SER A 12 1.88 -16.11 3.49
CA SER A 12 1.88 -14.90 2.69
C SER A 12 3.28 -14.35 2.82
N ASN A 13 4.05 -14.51 1.75
CA ASN A 13 5.45 -14.13 1.63
C ASN A 13 5.64 -12.72 2.22
N ASP A 14 6.63 -12.56 3.10
CA ASP A 14 7.02 -11.33 3.80
C ASP A 14 7.60 -10.25 2.85
N GLU A 15 7.41 -10.44 1.55
CA GLU A 15 7.89 -9.57 0.50
C GLU A 15 6.69 -8.85 -0.10
N PRO A 16 6.72 -7.51 -0.18
CA PRO A 16 5.67 -6.76 -0.84
C PRO A 16 5.62 -7.27 -2.28
N PRO A 17 4.46 -7.69 -2.80
CA PRO A 17 4.36 -8.10 -4.19
C PRO A 17 4.92 -6.97 -5.07
N GLU A 18 5.75 -7.30 -6.07
CA GLU A 18 6.25 -6.33 -7.06
C GLU A 18 5.06 -5.51 -7.56
N VAL A 19 4.89 -4.32 -7.00
CA VAL A 19 3.63 -3.61 -7.11
C VAL A 19 3.67 -2.94 -8.49
N LYS A 20 3.09 -3.60 -9.48
CA LYS A 20 2.73 -2.95 -10.74
C LYS A 20 1.63 -1.96 -10.38
N LEU A 21 2.02 -0.74 -9.99
CA LEU A 21 1.09 0.34 -9.65
C LEU A 21 0.10 0.48 -10.80
N LYS A 22 -1.18 0.40 -10.47
CA LYS A 22 -2.25 0.55 -11.45
C LYS A 22 -2.36 2.03 -11.82
N GLU A 23 -2.87 2.29 -13.02
CA GLU A 23 -3.22 3.68 -13.36
C GLU A 23 -4.29 4.20 -12.39
N LEU A 24 -4.01 5.36 -11.81
CA LEU A 24 -4.92 6.02 -10.88
C LEU A 24 -5.82 7.01 -11.62
N PRO A 25 -7.05 7.22 -11.11
CA PRO A 25 -7.85 8.37 -11.50
C PRO A 25 -7.06 9.69 -11.36
N PRO A 26 -7.32 10.70 -12.20
CA PRO A 26 -6.51 11.93 -12.26
C PRO A 26 -6.51 12.77 -10.98
N HIS A 27 -7.45 12.50 -10.07
CA HIS A 27 -7.56 13.17 -8.77
C HIS A 27 -6.79 12.47 -7.64
N LEU A 28 -6.18 11.32 -7.93
CA LEU A 28 -5.40 10.53 -6.97
C LEU A 28 -3.93 10.46 -7.40
N GLU A 29 -3.06 10.29 -6.41
CA GLU A 29 -1.61 10.23 -6.56
C GLU A 29 -1.06 9.18 -5.60
N TYR A 30 0.02 8.51 -5.99
CA TYR A 30 0.76 7.63 -5.09
C TYR A 30 1.73 8.44 -4.23
N ALA A 31 1.69 8.19 -2.93
CA ALA A 31 2.76 8.53 -2.00
C ALA A 31 3.30 7.25 -1.39
N PHE A 32 4.51 7.29 -0.84
CA PHE A 32 5.16 6.10 -0.30
C PHE A 32 5.49 6.28 1.18
N LEU A 33 5.23 5.24 1.96
CA LEU A 33 5.52 5.14 3.38
C LEU A 33 6.68 4.15 3.65
N GLY A 34 7.30 4.30 4.81
CA GLY A 34 8.48 3.54 5.24
C GLY A 34 9.80 4.20 4.86
N ASN A 35 10.91 3.75 5.47
CA ASN A 35 12.26 4.26 5.18
C ASN A 35 12.69 3.99 3.73
N ASP A 36 12.21 2.89 3.14
CA ASP A 36 12.57 2.46 1.79
C ASP A 36 11.47 2.74 0.76
N ASN A 37 10.47 3.58 1.10
CA ASN A 37 9.29 3.82 0.25
C ASN A 37 8.55 2.51 -0.14
N LYS A 38 8.63 1.50 0.72
CA LYS A 38 8.16 0.14 0.46
C LYS A 38 6.64 0.04 0.37
N TRP A 39 5.90 0.96 1.01
CA TRP A 39 4.45 0.88 1.15
C TRP A 39 3.77 1.99 0.35
N PRO A 40 3.20 1.71 -0.83
CA PRO A 40 2.43 2.72 -1.56
C PRO A 40 1.12 3.01 -0.84
N VAL A 41 0.82 4.29 -0.66
CA VAL A 41 -0.47 4.80 -0.22
C VAL A 41 -1.06 5.69 -1.32
N ILE A 42 -2.38 5.65 -1.45
CA ILE A 42 -3.10 6.47 -2.42
C ILE A 42 -3.61 7.70 -1.70
N ILE A 43 -3.23 8.88 -2.17
CA ILE A 43 -3.61 10.17 -1.60
C ILE A 43 -4.32 11.03 -2.65
N SER A 44 -5.01 12.07 -2.22
CA SER A 44 -5.62 13.04 -3.13
C SER A 44 -4.57 13.97 -3.73
N LYS A 45 -4.59 14.12 -5.05
CA LYS A 45 -3.74 15.08 -5.78
C LYS A 45 -4.08 16.54 -5.48
N LYS A 46 -5.28 16.79 -4.93
CA LYS A 46 -5.74 18.14 -4.56
C LYS A 46 -5.09 18.68 -3.28
N LEU A 47 -4.44 17.81 -2.50
CA LEU A 47 -3.75 18.24 -1.29
C LEU A 47 -2.54 19.10 -1.64
N SER A 48 -2.37 20.20 -0.90
CA SER A 48 -1.15 21.00 -0.92
C SER A 48 0.05 20.21 -0.40
N VAL A 49 1.27 20.68 -0.69
CA VAL A 49 2.51 20.01 -0.25
C VAL A 49 2.56 19.88 1.28
N ASP A 50 2.11 20.90 2.01
CA ASP A 50 2.07 20.90 3.47
C ASP A 50 1.07 19.87 4.01
N GLU A 51 -0.13 19.80 3.43
CA GLU A 51 -1.15 18.82 3.82
C GLU A 51 -0.70 17.39 3.51
N LYS A 52 -0.06 17.17 2.36
CA LYS A 52 0.54 15.87 2.02
C LYS A 52 1.58 15.48 3.06
N THR A 53 2.48 16.40 3.41
CA THR A 53 3.55 16.15 4.39
C THR A 53 2.98 15.85 5.77
N ALA A 54 1.98 16.62 6.22
CA ALA A 54 1.28 16.39 7.48
C ALA A 54 0.59 15.02 7.52
N LEU A 55 -0.10 14.65 6.44
CA LEU A 55 -0.76 13.34 6.31
C LEU A 55 0.26 12.19 6.41
N ILE A 56 1.38 12.29 5.68
CA ILE A 56 2.43 11.27 5.73
C ILE A 56 3.05 11.17 7.13
N LYS A 57 3.22 12.29 7.84
CA LYS A 57 3.71 12.30 9.23
C LYS A 57 2.75 11.59 10.18
N VAL A 58 1.44 11.84 10.05
CA VAL A 58 0.40 11.15 10.84
C VAL A 58 0.38 9.66 10.56
N LEU A 59 0.50 9.25 9.30
CA LEU A 59 0.50 7.83 8.91
C LEU A 59 1.78 7.08 9.33
N LYS A 60 2.88 7.79 9.59
CA LYS A 60 4.13 7.22 10.12
C LYS A 60 4.13 7.09 11.65
N SER A 61 3.17 7.70 12.35
CA SER A 61 3.12 7.75 13.82
C SER A 61 2.63 6.45 14.45
#